data_AF-A0A7Y4YC22-F1
#
_entry.id   AF-A0A7Y4YC22-F1
#
_cell.length_a   1.000
_cell.length_b   1.000
_cell.length_c   1.000
_cell.angle_alpha   90.00
_cell.angle_beta   90.00
_cell.angle_gamma   90.00
#
_symmetry.space_group_name_H-M   'P 1'
#
loop_
_entity.id
_entity.type
_entity.pdbx_description
1 polymer ?
#
loop_
_entity_poly.entity_id
_entity_poly.type
_entity_poly.pdbx_seq_one_letter_code
_entity_poly.pdbx_strand_id
1 'polypeptide(L)' 'MKKLFFTLIALTTSFCSMSQVTFNPPPTPAMPVTDTLHGTFLTDNYRWLEDKDNEQVKVWTKAQHDYTLKYMNEIQKPI' A
#
# COMPACT_ATOMS: atom_id res chain seq x y z
N MET A 1 25.27 33.55 18.25
CA MET A 1 23.81 33.36 18.39
C MET A 1 23.12 32.95 17.09
N LYS A 2 23.34 33.61 15.94
CA LYS A 2 22.73 33.22 14.65
C LYS A 2 23.10 31.79 14.19
N LYS A 3 24.38 31.40 14.30
CA LYS A 3 24.84 30.04 13.94
C LYS A 3 24.18 28.93 14.78
N LEU A 4 23.96 29.19 16.08
CA LEU A 4 23.28 28.28 17.02
C LEU A 4 21.78 28.15 16.71
N PHE A 5 21.15 29.25 16.26
CA PHE A 5 19.76 29.27 15.82
C PHE A 5 19.55 28.45 14.53
N PHE A 6 20.47 28.55 13.56
CA PHE A 6 20.43 27.74 12.34
C PHE A 6 20.72 26.25 12.61
N THR A 7 21.56 25.90 13.59
CA THR A 7 21.78 24.49 13.99
C THR A 7 20.55 23.91 14.69
N LEU A 8 19.85 24.70 15.50
CA LEU A 8 18.65 24.26 16.20
C LEU A 8 17.48 24.00 15.23
N ILE A 9 17.34 24.81 14.18
CA ILE A 9 16.34 24.60 13.10
C ILE A 9 16.66 23.34 12.28
N ALA A 10 17.93 23.07 11.99
CA ALA A 10 18.32 21.85 11.25
C ALA A 10 18.12 20.57 12.07
N LEU A 11 18.17 20.66 13.41
CA LEU A 11 17.96 19.52 14.29
C LEU A 11 16.47 19.20 14.49
N THR A 12 15.58 20.19 14.48
CA THR A 12 14.12 19.97 14.62
C THR A 12 13.47 19.43 13.35
N THR A 13 13.99 19.75 12.17
CA THR A 13 13.48 19.19 10.90
C THR A 13 13.78 17.70 10.72
N SER A 14 14.87 17.19 11.31
CA SER A 14 15.23 15.77 11.25
C SER A 14 14.33 14.86 12.09
N PHE A 15 13.68 15.38 13.14
CA PHE A 15 12.77 14.59 13.99
C PHE A 15 11.37 14.40 13.41
N CYS A 16 10.95 15.21 12.43
CA CYS A 16 9.60 15.13 11.86
C CYS A 16 9.43 13.97 10.86
N SER A 17 10.52 13.49 10.25
CA SER A 17 10.48 12.52 9.15
C SER A 17 10.44 11.05 9.57
N MET A 18 10.55 10.73 10.87
CA MET A 18 10.60 9.34 11.36
C MET A 18 9.27 8.81 11.94
N SER A 19 8.17 9.53 11.76
CA SER A 19 6.89 9.18 12.40
C SER A 19 5.90 8.38 11.52
N GLN A 20 6.27 8.00 10.30
CA GLN A 20 5.36 7.28 9.40
C GLN A 20 5.75 5.80 9.28
N VAL A 21 4.82 4.91 9.64
CA VAL A 21 4.93 3.47 9.37
C VAL A 21 5.00 3.27 7.86
N THR A 22 5.97 2.46 7.40
CA THR A 22 6.16 2.20 5.97
C THR A 22 4.96 1.45 5.41
N PHE A 23 4.29 2.02 4.39
CA PHE A 23 3.18 1.39 3.71
C PHE A 23 3.67 0.63 2.46
N ASN A 24 3.78 -0.69 2.56
CA ASN A 24 4.23 -1.58 1.49
C ASN A 24 3.39 -2.87 1.44
N PRO A 25 2.15 -2.83 0.92
CA PRO A 25 1.28 -3.99 0.84
C PRO A 25 1.83 -5.05 -0.14
N PRO A 26 1.35 -6.30 -0.07
CA PRO A 26 1.71 -7.33 -1.04
C PRO A 26 1.40 -6.86 -2.47
N PRO A 27 2.29 -7.10 -3.44
CA PRO A 27 2.07 -6.70 -4.82
C PRO A 27 0.92 -7.51 -5.44
N THR A 28 0.14 -6.85 -6.31
CA THR A 28 -0.92 -7.49 -7.10
C THR A 28 -0.45 -7.62 -8.54
N PRO A 29 -0.20 -8.84 -9.05
CA PRO A 29 0.18 -9.04 -10.44
C PRO A 29 -0.89 -8.50 -11.40
N ALA A 30 -0.44 -7.71 -12.38
CA ALA A 30 -1.26 -7.31 -13.51
C ALA A 30 -1.27 -8.43 -14.56
N MET A 31 -2.46 -8.93 -14.89
CA MET A 31 -2.71 -9.92 -15.94
C MET A 31 -3.75 -9.34 -16.90
N PRO A 32 -3.31 -8.62 -17.95
CA PRO A 32 -4.20 -7.83 -18.80
C PRO A 32 -5.18 -8.72 -19.57
N VAL A 33 -6.47 -8.43 -19.43
CA VAL A 33 -7.55 -8.95 -20.26
C VAL A 33 -8.21 -7.77 -20.97
N THR A 34 -8.26 -7.78 -22.30
CA THR A 34 -8.88 -6.70 -23.08
C THR A 34 -10.20 -7.15 -23.68
N ASP A 35 -11.28 -6.47 -23.30
CA ASP A 35 -12.61 -6.63 -23.88
C ASP A 35 -12.87 -5.53 -24.92
N THR A 36 -13.78 -5.80 -25.87
CA THR A 36 -14.29 -4.77 -26.80
C THR A 36 -15.76 -4.50 -26.49
N LEU A 37 -16.06 -3.30 -26.00
CA LEU A 37 -17.41 -2.87 -25.64
C LEU A 37 -17.82 -1.69 -26.51
N HIS A 38 -18.85 -1.88 -27.36
CA HIS A 38 -19.34 -0.87 -28.31
C HIS A 38 -18.23 -0.27 -29.21
N GLY A 39 -17.27 -1.10 -29.64
CA GLY A 39 -16.12 -0.66 -30.43
C GLY A 39 -15.00 0.00 -29.63
N THR A 40 -15.12 0.09 -28.30
CA THR A 40 -14.08 0.60 -27.40
C THR A 40 -13.32 -0.56 -26.78
N PHE A 41 -11.99 -0.50 -26.83
CA PHE A 41 -11.11 -1.46 -26.13
C PHE A 41 -10.98 -1.08 -24.66
N LEU A 42 -11.28 -2.02 -23.75
CA LEU A 42 -11.17 -1.85 -22.30
C LEU A 42 -10.27 -2.95 -21.73
N THR A 43 -9.14 -2.56 -21.16
CA THR A 43 -8.18 -3.48 -20.54
C THR A 43 -8.36 -3.51 -19.04
N ASP A 44 -8.67 -4.70 -18.52
CA ASP A 44 -8.73 -5.00 -17.09
C ASP A 44 -7.50 -5.82 -16.69
N ASN A 45 -6.59 -5.20 -15.94
CA ASN A 45 -5.37 -5.83 -15.46
C ASN A 45 -5.60 -6.81 -14.30
N TYR A 46 -6.78 -6.79 -13.69
CA TYR A 46 -7.04 -7.50 -12.43
C TYR A 46 -8.29 -8.38 -12.47
N ARG A 47 -8.83 -8.65 -13.67
CA ARG A 47 -9.98 -9.52 -13.91
C ARG A 47 -9.88 -10.86 -13.18
N TRP A 48 -8.67 -11.40 -13.05
CA TRP A 48 -8.40 -12.65 -12.36
C TRP A 48 -8.82 -12.66 -10.88
N LEU A 49 -8.94 -11.49 -10.24
CA LEU A 49 -9.41 -11.35 -8.85
C LEU A 49 -10.93 -11.56 -8.70
N GLU A 50 -11.69 -11.61 -9.80
CA GLU A 50 -13.14 -11.81 -9.74
C GLU A 50 -13.53 -13.25 -9.38
N ASP A 51 -12.66 -14.23 -9.65
CA ASP A 51 -12.90 -15.64 -9.33
C ASP A 51 -12.51 -15.96 -7.87
N LYS A 52 -13.45 -15.77 -6.95
CA LYS A 52 -13.26 -16.04 -5.51
C LYS A 52 -12.92 -17.51 -5.19
N ASP A 53 -13.27 -18.44 -6.07
CA ASP A 53 -13.05 -19.87 -5.83
C ASP A 53 -11.64 -20.31 -6.27
N ASN A 54 -10.96 -19.47 -7.07
CA ASN A 54 -9.57 -19.65 -7.47
C ASN A 54 -8.60 -19.58 -6.27
N GLU A 55 -7.72 -20.57 -6.17
CA GLU A 55 -6.71 -20.64 -5.10
C GLU A 55 -5.76 -19.44 -5.10
N GLN A 56 -5.40 -18.90 -6.27
CA GLN A 56 -4.56 -17.71 -6.39
C GLN A 56 -5.22 -16.48 -5.74
N VAL A 57 -6.54 -16.33 -5.91
CA VAL A 57 -7.31 -15.22 -5.33
C VAL A 57 -7.41 -15.37 -3.82
N LYS A 58 -7.64 -16.59 -3.32
CA LYS A 58 -7.63 -16.88 -1.87
C LYS A 58 -6.27 -16.56 -1.25
N VAL A 59 -5.17 -16.97 -1.88
CA VAL A 59 -3.80 -16.68 -1.42
C VAL A 59 -3.53 -15.17 -1.40
N TRP A 60 -3.89 -14.46 -2.47
CA TRP A 60 -3.73 -13.00 -2.54
C TRP A 60 -4.56 -12.29 -1.47
N THR A 61 -5.82 -12.69 -1.30
CA THR A 61 -6.74 -12.12 -0.29
C THR A 61 -6.18 -12.29 1.12
N LYS A 62 -5.65 -13.48 1.44
CA LYS A 62 -5.02 -13.73 2.73
C LYS A 62 -3.79 -12.85 2.93
N ALA A 63 -2.94 -12.68 1.92
CA ALA A 63 -1.76 -11.83 2.02
C ALA A 63 -2.12 -10.37 2.32
N GLN A 64 -3.14 -9.82 1.64
CA GLN A 64 -3.64 -8.46 1.89
C GLN A 64 -4.23 -8.32 3.30
N HIS A 65 -4.99 -9.32 3.75
CA HIS A 65 -5.56 -9.36 5.09
C HIS A 65 -4.47 -9.37 6.17
N ASP A 66 -3.49 -10.27 6.06
CA ASP A 66 -2.38 -10.40 7.00
C ASP A 66 -1.57 -9.09 7.09
N TYR A 67 -1.32 -8.44 5.94
CA TYR A 67 -0.65 -7.15 5.90
C TYR A 67 -1.45 -6.05 6.60
N THR A 68 -2.76 -6.02 6.39
CA THR A 68 -3.66 -5.05 7.04
C THR A 68 -3.65 -5.22 8.55
N LEU A 69 -3.72 -6.46 9.06
CA LEU A 69 -3.61 -6.73 10.50
C LEU A 69 -2.28 -6.25 11.06
N LYS A 70 -1.17 -6.55 10.38
CA LYS A 70 0.16 -6.08 10.77
C LYS A 70 0.21 -4.56 10.83
N TYR A 71 -0.24 -3.89 9.77
CA TYR A 71 -0.23 -2.43 9.69
C TYR A 71 -1.06 -1.80 10.81
N MET A 72 -2.29 -2.28 11.02
CA MET A 72 -3.17 -1.78 12.07
C MET A 72 -2.59 -1.98 13.47
N ASN A 73 -1.97 -3.12 13.75
CA ASN A 73 -1.30 -3.37 15.03
C ASN A 73 -0.12 -2.42 15.29
N GLU A 74 0.54 -1.93 14.23
CA GLU A 74 1.65 -0.98 14.34
C GLU A 74 1.15 0.47 14.54
N ILE A 75 0.01 0.84 13.94
CA ILE A 75 -0.47 2.24 13.95
C ILE A 75 -1.57 2.53 14.99
N GLN A 76 -2.36 1.53 15.37
CA GLN A 76 -3.50 1.72 16.26
C GLN A 76 -3.07 1.52 17.71
N LYS A 77 -3.32 2.53 18.55
CA LYS A 77 -3.13 2.37 20.00
C LYS A 77 -4.16 1.36 20.54
N PRO A 78 -3.76 0.39 21.38
CA PRO A 78 -4.72 -0.46 22.06
C PRO A 78 -5.66 0.40 22.92
N ILE A 79 -6.95 0.09 22.88
CA ILE A 79 -8.00 0.72 23.69
C ILE A 79 -7.93 0.15 25.11
#